data_AF-R5AZL9-F1
#
_entry.id   AF-R5AZL9-F1
#
_cell.length_a   1.000
_cell.length_b   1.000
_cell.length_c   1.000
_cell.angle_alpha   90.00
_cell.angle_beta   90.00
_cell.angle_gamma   90.00
#
_symmetry.space_group_name_H-M   'P 1'
#
loop_
_entity.id
_entity.type
_entity.pdbx_description
1 polymer ?
#
loop_
_entity_poly.entity_id
_entity_poly.type
_entity_poly.pdbx_seq_one_letter_code
_entity_poly.pdbx_strand_id
1 'polypeptide(L)'
;MAAPSNIRINPFIGDGGTTNYVDFTEVHIIPAVSPFVVRLNEVPQKKDPSNMKVVYMNEATGAPTTTALTEVAATPGAGEFRPDYSTNAASDEDWNTGLIEFSSADAGKSIQVSYTGMGTLAGVKNNRFPSWWLNRGDGSDGDFAPENNTTISGIKKYRRVFIKSGVTVTVDRYARIHCLGAVIVNGNINAVGMGSVGGIGGSGSGIGDEKMDGTNGQDGNSSVGGYGVGGYGGGGQGAAGGTIERTDVMIDSYFCIARGSGGGGGGGRGGNGGNGGNGGGDIIIIASSVKVGGLVSVDGMKGFDATGEGGGGGGGGGGRVCIVAYSVIGADRITAAGGAGGSGNGGGAQGGNGIRNIVELGAI
;
A
#
# COMPACT_ATOMS: atom_id res chain seq x y z
N MET A 1 -10.66 -24.31 20.12
CA MET A 1 -11.41 -24.14 18.86
C MET A 1 -10.38 -23.95 17.77
N ALA A 2 -10.25 -24.90 16.83
CA ALA A 2 -9.21 -24.88 15.81
C ALA A 2 -9.35 -23.61 14.95
N ALA A 3 -8.26 -22.87 14.77
CA ALA A 3 -8.25 -21.74 13.85
C ALA A 3 -8.57 -22.27 12.44
N PRO A 4 -9.52 -21.66 11.70
CA PRO A 4 -9.73 -22.05 10.31
C PRO A 4 -8.43 -21.84 9.54
N SER A 5 -7.97 -22.89 8.85
CA SER A 5 -6.70 -22.88 8.13
C SER A 5 -6.80 -21.93 6.93
N ASN A 6 -5.97 -20.88 6.89
CA ASN A 6 -5.76 -20.05 5.69
C ASN A 6 -4.84 -20.75 4.68
N ILE A 7 -4.84 -22.08 4.75
CA ILE A 7 -3.90 -22.95 4.11
C ILE A 7 -4.66 -23.56 2.94
N ARG A 8 -4.12 -23.43 1.73
CA ARG A 8 -4.64 -24.15 0.57
C ARG A 8 -4.16 -25.60 0.68
N ILE A 9 -5.11 -26.51 0.81
CA ILE A 9 -4.91 -27.96 0.87
C ILE A 9 -5.82 -28.55 -0.21
N ASN A 10 -5.33 -29.53 -0.97
CA ASN A 10 -6.15 -30.25 -1.92
C ASN A 10 -7.30 -30.95 -1.18
N PRO A 11 -8.58 -30.70 -1.48
CA PRO A 11 -9.68 -31.35 -0.78
C PRO A 11 -9.83 -32.85 -1.11
N PHE A 12 -9.09 -33.39 -2.09
CA PHE A 12 -9.19 -34.79 -2.56
C PHE A 12 -8.06 -35.71 -2.04
N ILE A 13 -7.44 -35.41 -0.88
CA ILE A 13 -6.32 -36.20 -0.31
C ILE A 13 -6.65 -37.71 -0.13
N GLY A 14 -7.91 -38.13 -0.23
CA GLY A 14 -8.33 -39.53 -0.05
C GLY A 14 -8.84 -40.31 -1.28
N ASP A 15 -8.87 -39.75 -2.50
CA ASP A 15 -9.57 -40.42 -3.63
C ASP A 15 -8.69 -41.30 -4.55
N GLY A 16 -7.39 -41.40 -4.29
CA GLY A 16 -6.47 -42.15 -5.15
C GLY A 16 -6.08 -41.44 -6.44
N GLY A 17 -6.46 -40.16 -6.60
CA GLY A 17 -6.00 -39.28 -7.66
C GLY A 17 -4.49 -39.04 -7.61
N THR A 18 -3.89 -38.93 -8.79
CA THR A 18 -2.45 -38.68 -8.96
C THR A 18 -2.07 -37.36 -8.28
N THR A 19 -1.20 -37.43 -7.27
CA THR A 19 -0.65 -36.25 -6.59
C THR A 19 0.29 -35.52 -7.55
N ASN A 20 -0.22 -34.52 -8.25
CA ASN A 20 0.62 -33.66 -9.09
C ASN A 20 1.34 -32.67 -8.17
N TYR A 21 2.55 -33.03 -7.78
CA TYR A 21 3.46 -32.16 -7.06
C TYR A 21 3.78 -30.91 -7.90
N VAL A 22 3.62 -29.73 -7.31
CA VAL A 22 3.95 -28.45 -7.97
C VAL A 22 5.06 -27.76 -7.18
N ASP A 23 6.06 -27.26 -7.91
CA ASP A 23 7.12 -26.45 -7.33
C ASP A 23 6.65 -25.01 -7.13
N PHE A 24 6.73 -24.54 -5.90
CA PHE A 24 6.40 -23.18 -5.49
C PHE A 24 7.67 -22.37 -5.26
N THR A 25 7.57 -21.08 -5.54
CA THR A 25 8.59 -20.10 -5.17
C THR A 25 7.90 -18.84 -4.70
N GLU A 26 8.16 -18.47 -3.45
CA GLU A 26 7.51 -17.36 -2.76
C GLU A 26 8.54 -16.42 -2.16
N VAL A 27 8.21 -15.13 -2.10
CA VAL A 27 9.04 -14.13 -1.42
C VAL A 27 8.26 -13.63 -0.21
N HIS A 28 8.95 -13.59 0.94
CA HIS A 28 8.41 -13.16 2.23
C HIS A 28 9.38 -12.23 2.95
N ILE A 29 8.88 -11.55 3.96
CA ILE A 29 9.68 -10.73 4.87
C ILE A 29 9.57 -11.34 6.26
N ILE A 30 10.72 -11.59 6.89
CA ILE A 30 10.77 -12.06 8.27
C ILE A 30 10.23 -10.93 9.16
N PRO A 31 9.23 -11.19 10.05
CA PRO A 31 8.68 -10.17 10.94
C PRO A 31 9.77 -9.40 11.68
N ALA A 32 9.57 -8.09 11.85
CA ALA A 32 10.51 -7.23 12.59
C ALA A 32 10.42 -7.44 14.11
N VAL A 33 9.33 -8.03 14.59
CA VAL A 33 9.05 -8.30 16.00
C VAL A 33 8.64 -9.75 16.17
N SER A 34 8.84 -10.28 17.38
CA SER A 34 8.42 -11.63 17.72
C SER A 34 6.91 -11.82 17.52
N PRO A 35 6.46 -12.99 17.04
CA PRO A 35 7.27 -14.16 16.68
C PRO A 35 7.88 -14.00 15.27
N PHE A 36 9.17 -14.35 15.14
CA PHE A 36 9.93 -14.29 13.88
C PHE A 36 9.54 -15.43 12.92
N VAL A 37 8.25 -15.56 12.65
CA VAL A 37 7.65 -16.67 11.94
C VAL A 37 7.04 -16.19 10.64
N VAL A 38 7.43 -16.83 9.55
CA VAL A 38 6.83 -16.64 8.22
C VAL A 38 5.80 -17.73 7.98
N ARG A 39 4.67 -17.36 7.37
CA ARG A 39 3.66 -18.31 6.88
C ARG A 39 3.68 -18.35 5.36
N LEU A 40 3.90 -19.53 4.81
CA LEU A 40 3.80 -19.81 3.38
C LEU A 40 2.36 -19.76 2.87
N ASN A 41 2.19 -19.50 1.58
CA ASN A 41 0.85 -19.45 0.96
C ASN A 41 0.25 -20.84 0.69
N GLU A 42 1.09 -21.87 0.53
CA GLU A 42 0.72 -23.28 0.37
C GLU A 42 1.40 -24.13 1.45
N VAL A 43 0.93 -25.38 1.64
CA VAL A 43 1.59 -26.35 2.52
C VAL A 43 2.72 -27.09 1.80
N PRO A 44 3.95 -27.04 2.33
CA PRO A 44 4.99 -27.98 1.96
C PRO A 44 4.68 -29.41 2.41
N GLN A 45 5.06 -30.37 1.56
CA GLN A 45 5.09 -31.78 1.95
C GLN A 45 6.02 -31.97 3.16
N LYS A 46 5.60 -32.78 4.14
CA LYS A 46 6.41 -33.12 5.29
C LYS A 46 7.51 -34.12 4.87
N LYS A 47 8.75 -33.67 4.91
CA LYS A 47 9.97 -34.48 4.73
C LYS A 47 11.00 -34.02 5.76
N ASP A 48 11.83 -34.95 6.22
CA ASP A 48 12.93 -34.69 7.14
C ASP A 48 14.24 -35.27 6.53
N PRO A 49 15.19 -34.44 6.07
CA PRO A 49 15.11 -32.97 5.95
C PRO A 49 14.05 -32.53 4.93
N SER A 50 13.61 -31.27 5.03
CA SER A 50 12.58 -30.76 4.13
C SER A 50 13.10 -30.62 2.70
N ASN A 51 12.19 -30.58 1.72
CA ASN A 51 12.52 -30.21 0.34
C ASN A 51 12.60 -28.68 0.15
N MET A 52 12.65 -27.92 1.24
CA MET A 52 12.63 -26.48 1.22
C MET A 52 14.02 -25.91 0.98
N LYS A 53 14.10 -24.93 0.09
CA LYS A 53 15.28 -24.10 -0.09
C LYS A 53 14.93 -22.67 0.29
N VAL A 54 15.58 -22.16 1.33
CA VAL A 54 15.46 -20.76 1.74
C VAL A 54 16.75 -20.02 1.38
N VAL A 55 16.61 -18.88 0.73
CA VAL A 55 17.71 -17.95 0.42
C VAL A 55 17.30 -16.53 0.82
N TYR A 56 18.26 -15.68 1.15
CA TYR A 56 17.97 -14.25 1.30
C TYR A 56 17.68 -13.61 -0.06
N MET A 57 16.99 -12.49 -0.03
CA MET A 57 16.88 -11.59 -1.17
C MET A 57 17.89 -10.47 -1.03
N ASN A 58 18.60 -10.16 -2.11
CA ASN A 58 19.49 -9.01 -2.17
C ASN A 58 18.65 -7.72 -2.09
N GLU A 59 18.90 -6.88 -1.08
CA GLU A 59 18.10 -5.66 -0.84
C GLU A 59 18.30 -4.57 -1.90
N ALA A 60 19.39 -4.62 -2.68
CA ALA A 60 19.66 -3.67 -3.74
C ALA A 60 19.00 -4.08 -5.07
N THR A 61 18.99 -5.38 -5.38
CA THR A 61 18.57 -5.88 -6.69
C THR A 61 17.23 -6.62 -6.68
N GLY A 62 16.77 -7.09 -5.51
CA GLY A 62 15.56 -7.92 -5.41
C GLY A 62 15.74 -9.31 -6.01
N ALA A 63 16.98 -9.74 -6.24
CA ALA A 63 17.33 -11.08 -6.70
C ALA A 63 17.68 -12.00 -5.51
N PRO A 64 17.38 -13.32 -5.59
CA PRO A 64 17.81 -14.26 -4.57
C PRO A 64 19.34 -14.34 -4.48
N THR A 65 19.85 -14.54 -3.27
CA THR A 65 21.26 -14.86 -3.03
C THR A 65 21.57 -16.29 -3.45
N THR A 66 22.85 -16.60 -3.65
CA THR A 66 23.30 -17.94 -4.05
C THR A 66 23.40 -18.91 -2.89
N THR A 67 23.74 -18.42 -1.69
CA THR A 67 23.87 -19.23 -0.47
C THR A 67 22.50 -19.50 0.15
N ALA A 68 22.19 -20.78 0.37
CA ALA A 68 21.01 -21.21 1.11
C ALA A 68 21.23 -21.07 2.62
N LEU A 69 20.15 -20.74 3.33
CA LEU A 69 20.12 -20.79 4.79
C LEU A 69 20.18 -22.25 5.26
N THR A 70 20.57 -22.46 6.51
CA THR A 70 20.69 -23.80 7.10
C THR A 70 19.39 -24.19 7.81
N GLU A 71 18.83 -25.34 7.44
CA GLU A 71 17.68 -25.93 8.13
C GLU A 71 18.12 -26.55 9.46
N VAL A 72 17.41 -26.26 10.55
CA VAL A 72 17.70 -26.79 11.89
C VAL A 72 16.45 -27.33 12.58
N ALA A 73 16.63 -28.32 13.46
CA ALA A 73 15.55 -28.87 14.29
C ALA A 73 15.36 -28.11 15.64
N ALA A 74 16.37 -27.32 16.04
CA ALA A 74 16.35 -26.52 17.27
C ALA A 74 16.00 -25.04 16.99
N THR A 75 15.96 -24.20 18.02
CA THR A 75 15.74 -22.76 17.86
C THR A 75 16.80 -22.16 16.91
N PRO A 76 16.40 -21.47 15.82
CA PRO A 76 17.34 -20.97 14.82
C PRO A 76 18.30 -19.88 15.30
N GLY A 77 19.58 -20.03 14.96
CA GLY A 77 20.58 -18.97 14.94
C GLY A 77 20.54 -18.13 13.66
N ALA A 78 21.44 -17.14 13.55
CA ALA A 78 21.50 -16.27 12.38
C ALA A 78 21.86 -17.08 11.11
N GLY A 79 21.09 -16.91 10.03
CA GLY A 79 21.28 -17.69 8.81
C GLY A 79 20.67 -19.09 8.86
N GLU A 80 19.92 -19.40 9.91
CA GLU A 80 19.24 -20.68 10.09
C GLU A 80 17.72 -20.49 10.05
N PHE A 81 17.00 -21.56 9.71
CA PHE A 81 15.54 -21.60 9.73
C PHE A 81 15.05 -22.94 10.26
N ARG A 82 13.86 -22.94 10.88
CA ARG A 82 13.18 -24.15 11.35
C ARG A 82 11.78 -24.22 10.77
N PRO A 83 11.52 -25.10 9.79
CA PRO A 83 10.17 -25.50 9.40
C PRO A 83 9.43 -26.15 10.58
N ASP A 84 8.13 -25.92 10.67
CA ASP A 84 7.28 -26.65 11.62
C ASP A 84 7.13 -28.12 11.19
N TYR A 85 7.89 -29.02 11.81
CA TYR A 85 7.81 -30.47 11.58
C TYR A 85 6.79 -31.19 12.47
N SER A 86 6.36 -30.59 13.57
CA SER A 86 5.66 -31.32 14.63
C SER A 86 4.16 -31.15 14.57
N THR A 87 3.67 -30.13 13.87
CA THR A 87 2.24 -29.83 13.78
C THR A 87 1.68 -30.30 12.45
N ASN A 88 0.73 -31.23 12.49
CA ASN A 88 0.06 -31.78 11.32
C ASN A 88 -0.98 -30.78 10.77
N ALA A 89 -0.95 -30.48 9.48
CA ALA A 89 -2.03 -29.73 8.86
C ALA A 89 -3.30 -30.59 8.78
N ALA A 90 -4.42 -30.09 9.32
CA ALA A 90 -5.73 -30.75 9.25
C ALA A 90 -5.74 -32.23 9.73
N SER A 91 -4.87 -32.57 10.70
CA SER A 91 -4.67 -33.93 11.24
C SER A 91 -4.04 -34.94 10.26
N ASP A 92 -3.46 -34.48 9.16
CA ASP A 92 -2.72 -35.31 8.20
C ASP A 92 -1.22 -35.31 8.53
N GLU A 93 -0.65 -36.52 8.68
CA GLU A 93 0.75 -36.71 9.08
C GLU A 93 1.75 -36.40 7.95
N ASP A 94 1.29 -36.31 6.70
CA ASP A 94 2.16 -36.10 5.53
C ASP A 94 2.39 -34.61 5.19
N TRP A 95 1.74 -33.69 5.92
CA TRP A 95 1.73 -32.25 5.62
C TRP A 95 2.02 -31.37 6.85
N ASN A 96 2.85 -30.34 6.66
CA ASN A 96 3.18 -29.38 7.72
C ASN A 96 2.19 -28.19 7.78
N THR A 97 2.42 -27.18 8.62
CA THR A 97 1.52 -26.01 8.72
C THR A 97 1.90 -24.85 7.79
N GLY A 98 2.98 -24.99 7.02
CA GLY A 98 3.57 -23.90 6.23
C GLY A 98 4.20 -22.79 7.08
N LEU A 99 4.45 -23.03 8.38
CA LEU A 99 5.15 -22.10 9.26
C LEU A 99 6.66 -22.35 9.25
N ILE A 100 7.43 -21.27 9.20
CA ILE A 100 8.89 -21.30 9.26
C ILE A 100 9.34 -20.29 10.30
N GLU A 101 10.09 -20.75 11.30
CA GLU A 101 10.70 -19.92 12.33
C GLU A 101 12.12 -19.48 11.91
N PHE A 102 12.46 -18.24 12.26
CA PHE A 102 13.76 -17.62 12.01
C PHE A 102 14.35 -17.04 13.29
N SER A 103 15.64 -16.69 13.23
CA SER A 103 16.30 -15.97 14.30
C SER A 103 15.88 -14.50 14.36
N SER A 104 15.87 -13.93 15.56
CA SER A 104 15.74 -12.47 15.75
C SER A 104 16.82 -11.67 15.03
N ALA A 105 18.01 -12.26 14.80
CA ALA A 105 19.10 -11.65 14.04
C ALA A 105 18.78 -11.48 12.53
N ASP A 106 17.74 -12.15 12.04
CA ASP A 106 17.28 -12.09 10.66
C ASP A 106 15.98 -11.28 10.48
N ALA A 107 15.48 -10.70 11.57
CA ALA A 107 14.28 -9.86 11.56
C ALA A 107 14.35 -8.75 10.49
N GLY A 108 13.28 -8.61 9.71
CA GLY A 108 13.16 -7.59 8.66
C GLY A 108 13.91 -7.87 7.36
N LYS A 109 14.68 -8.96 7.27
CA LYS A 109 15.27 -9.44 6.01
C LYS A 109 14.19 -10.08 5.13
N SER A 110 14.34 -9.94 3.82
CA SER A 110 13.52 -10.62 2.84
C SER A 110 14.15 -11.95 2.43
N ILE A 111 13.31 -12.95 2.20
CA ILE A 111 13.69 -14.31 1.84
C ILE A 111 12.90 -14.78 0.63
N GLN A 112 13.49 -15.67 -0.16
CA GLN A 112 12.79 -16.50 -1.11
C GLN A 112 12.78 -17.94 -0.60
N VAL A 113 11.60 -18.55 -0.62
CA VAL A 113 11.38 -19.93 -0.23
C VAL A 113 10.91 -20.71 -1.45
N SER A 114 11.61 -21.78 -1.78
CA SER A 114 11.23 -22.72 -2.84
C SER A 114 10.94 -24.09 -2.21
N TYR A 115 9.82 -24.70 -2.56
CA TYR A 115 9.36 -25.96 -1.97
C TYR A 115 8.35 -26.64 -2.88
N THR A 116 8.11 -27.93 -2.67
CA THR A 116 7.07 -28.67 -3.40
C THR A 116 5.80 -28.77 -2.53
N GLY A 117 4.67 -28.38 -3.11
CA GLY A 117 3.35 -28.47 -2.49
C GLY A 117 2.37 -29.25 -3.38
N MET A 118 1.15 -29.47 -2.90
CA MET A 118 0.11 -30.16 -3.68
C MET A 118 -0.40 -29.34 -4.86
N GLY A 119 -0.41 -28.01 -4.70
CA GLY A 119 -1.16 -27.11 -5.55
C GLY A 119 -2.67 -27.33 -5.45
N THR A 120 -3.44 -26.25 -5.38
CA THR A 120 -4.90 -26.34 -5.49
C THR A 120 -5.48 -25.09 -6.15
N LEU A 121 -6.37 -25.32 -7.13
CA LEU A 121 -7.25 -24.31 -7.70
C LEU A 121 -8.33 -23.93 -6.67
N ALA A 122 -8.47 -22.63 -6.41
CA ALA A 122 -9.52 -21.98 -5.62
C ALA A 122 -9.23 -21.81 -4.11
N GLY A 123 -9.11 -20.54 -3.73
CA GLY A 123 -8.78 -20.09 -2.38
C GLY A 123 -9.81 -20.50 -1.33
N VAL A 124 -9.29 -20.93 -0.18
CA VAL A 124 -10.07 -21.16 1.04
C VAL A 124 -10.62 -19.82 1.51
N LYS A 125 -11.94 -19.63 1.36
CA LYS A 125 -12.64 -18.45 1.85
C LYS A 125 -12.75 -18.55 3.38
N ASN A 126 -11.92 -17.81 4.11
CA ASN A 126 -12.10 -17.65 5.55
C ASN A 126 -13.23 -16.65 5.82
N ASN A 127 -14.25 -17.06 6.56
CA ASN A 127 -15.40 -16.20 6.92
C ASN A 127 -15.09 -15.21 8.06
N ARG A 128 -13.83 -15.13 8.52
CA ARG A 128 -13.39 -14.28 9.64
C ARG A 128 -13.04 -12.84 9.22
N PHE A 129 -12.80 -12.60 7.93
CA PHE A 129 -12.43 -11.28 7.39
C PHE A 129 -13.27 -10.96 6.15
N PRO A 130 -13.45 -9.68 5.79
CA PRO A 130 -14.01 -9.32 4.49
C PRO A 130 -13.26 -10.06 3.37
N SER A 131 -14.00 -10.64 2.42
CA SER A 131 -13.44 -11.54 1.40
C SER A 131 -12.30 -10.91 0.58
N TRP A 132 -12.29 -9.59 0.45
CA TRP A 132 -11.26 -8.85 -0.26
C TRP A 132 -9.94 -8.74 0.52
N TRP A 133 -9.91 -8.85 1.86
CA TRP A 133 -8.68 -8.75 2.67
C TRP A 133 -7.68 -9.86 2.34
N LEU A 134 -8.16 -10.98 1.83
CA LEU A 134 -7.36 -12.13 1.43
C LEU A 134 -7.18 -12.21 -0.10
N ASN A 135 -7.76 -11.26 -0.86
CA ASN A 135 -7.66 -11.25 -2.31
C ASN A 135 -6.28 -10.70 -2.75
N ARG A 136 -5.28 -11.57 -2.73
CA ARG A 136 -3.92 -11.32 -3.23
C ARG A 136 -3.78 -11.39 -4.75
N GLY A 137 -4.90 -11.52 -5.47
CA GLY A 137 -4.88 -11.69 -6.93
C GLY A 137 -4.44 -13.10 -7.33
N ASP A 138 -4.15 -13.27 -8.62
CA ASP A 138 -3.77 -14.54 -9.25
C ASP A 138 -2.32 -14.54 -9.78
N GLY A 139 -1.62 -13.40 -9.70
CA GLY A 139 -0.26 -13.25 -10.22
C GLY A 139 -0.17 -13.06 -11.74
N SER A 140 -1.27 -12.77 -12.45
CA SER A 140 -1.30 -12.64 -13.91
C SER A 140 -0.35 -11.59 -14.47
N ASP A 141 -0.01 -10.57 -13.69
CA ASP A 141 0.90 -9.49 -14.09
C ASP A 141 2.38 -9.82 -13.85
N GLY A 142 2.70 -11.04 -13.38
CA GLY A 142 4.07 -11.50 -13.16
C GLY A 142 4.80 -10.73 -12.05
N ASP A 143 6.12 -10.66 -12.16
CA ASP A 143 6.95 -9.92 -11.21
C ASP A 143 7.03 -8.45 -11.60
N PHE A 144 6.84 -7.55 -10.63
CA PHE A 144 7.01 -6.12 -10.83
C PHE A 144 8.30 -5.63 -10.16
N ALA A 145 9.34 -5.48 -10.97
CA ALA A 145 10.64 -4.96 -10.55
C ALA A 145 11.14 -3.92 -11.58
N PRO A 146 10.59 -2.69 -11.57
CA PRO A 146 10.93 -1.69 -12.57
C PRO A 146 12.39 -1.22 -12.43
N GLU A 147 13.10 -1.14 -13.55
CA GLU A 147 14.49 -0.65 -13.59
C GLU A 147 14.60 0.87 -13.53
N ASN A 148 13.56 1.57 -13.99
CA ASN A 148 13.46 3.02 -14.09
C ASN A 148 12.12 3.50 -13.52
N ASN A 149 12.00 4.81 -13.31
CA ASN A 149 10.72 5.42 -12.94
C ASN A 149 9.62 5.02 -13.91
N THR A 150 8.44 4.71 -13.38
CA THR A 150 7.32 4.22 -14.17
C THR A 150 6.00 4.68 -13.55
N THR A 151 4.92 4.56 -14.33
CA THR A 151 3.56 4.92 -13.89
C THR A 151 2.66 3.69 -13.93
N ILE A 152 1.86 3.49 -12.89
CA ILE A 152 0.83 2.45 -12.83
C ILE A 152 -0.52 3.05 -12.47
N SER A 153 -1.59 2.36 -12.84
CA SER A 153 -2.94 2.63 -12.37
C SER A 153 -3.80 1.37 -12.43
N GLY A 154 -4.98 1.41 -11.79
CA GLY A 154 -5.94 0.32 -11.83
C GLY A 154 -5.62 -0.83 -10.89
N ILE A 155 -6.20 -2.00 -11.16
CA ILE A 155 -5.95 -3.22 -10.39
C ILE A 155 -4.72 -3.92 -10.98
N LYS A 156 -3.76 -4.24 -10.13
CA LYS A 156 -2.53 -4.97 -10.48
C LYS A 156 -2.47 -6.27 -9.70
N LYS A 157 -2.13 -7.37 -10.37
CA LYS A 157 -2.09 -8.72 -9.82
C LYS A 157 -0.70 -9.33 -9.98
N TYR A 158 0.22 -8.92 -9.12
CA TYR A 158 1.62 -9.33 -9.19
C TYR A 158 1.91 -10.61 -8.42
N ARG A 159 2.94 -11.34 -8.85
CA ARG A 159 3.53 -12.43 -8.08
C ARG A 159 4.42 -11.88 -6.95
N ARG A 160 5.24 -10.87 -7.24
CA ARG A 160 6.03 -10.10 -6.27
C ARG A 160 6.19 -8.65 -6.72
N VAL A 161 6.41 -7.73 -5.78
CA VAL A 161 6.75 -6.33 -6.07
C VAL A 161 8.07 -5.99 -5.40
N PHE A 162 9.02 -5.46 -6.17
CA PHE A 162 10.29 -4.95 -5.67
C PHE A 162 10.64 -3.62 -6.34
N ILE A 163 10.57 -2.52 -5.59
CA ILE A 163 10.95 -1.20 -6.07
C ILE A 163 12.29 -0.85 -5.44
N LYS A 164 13.37 -0.87 -6.24
CA LYS A 164 14.72 -0.56 -5.77
C LYS A 164 14.86 0.91 -5.39
N SER A 165 15.87 1.22 -4.57
CA SER A 165 16.21 2.60 -4.22
C SER A 165 16.51 3.42 -5.48
N GLY A 166 16.12 4.71 -5.48
CA GLY A 166 16.24 5.60 -6.63
C GLY A 166 15.13 5.47 -7.69
N VAL A 167 14.28 4.44 -7.62
CA VAL A 167 13.13 4.29 -8.51
C VAL A 167 11.86 4.84 -7.85
N THR A 168 11.11 5.65 -8.60
CA THR A 168 9.78 6.12 -8.22
C THR A 168 8.71 5.50 -9.12
N VAL A 169 7.73 4.86 -8.50
CA VAL A 169 6.51 4.40 -9.16
C VAL A 169 5.42 5.43 -8.91
N THR A 170 5.04 6.17 -9.94
CA THR A 170 3.93 7.11 -9.88
C THR A 170 2.61 6.35 -10.04
N VAL A 171 1.64 6.65 -9.20
CA VAL A 171 0.28 6.10 -9.31
C VAL A 171 -0.60 7.16 -9.95
N ASP A 172 -1.07 6.89 -11.17
CA ASP A 172 -2.04 7.75 -11.83
C ASP A 172 -3.43 7.51 -11.24
N ARG A 173 -3.85 8.46 -10.40
CA ARG A 173 -5.09 8.50 -9.60
C ARG A 173 -5.23 7.41 -8.56
N TYR A 174 -5.18 6.14 -8.96
CA TYR A 174 -5.32 5.01 -8.06
C TYR A 174 -4.61 3.74 -8.51
N ALA A 175 -4.17 2.95 -7.54
CA ALA A 175 -3.67 1.60 -7.77
C ALA A 175 -4.14 0.64 -6.67
N ARG A 176 -4.57 -0.55 -7.06
CA ARG A 176 -4.82 -1.67 -6.15
C ARG A 176 -3.80 -2.77 -6.45
N ILE A 177 -2.79 -2.85 -5.61
CA ILE A 177 -1.67 -3.80 -5.74
C ILE A 177 -2.06 -5.07 -4.99
N HIS A 178 -2.49 -6.06 -5.73
CA HIS A 178 -2.73 -7.42 -5.25
C HIS A 178 -1.47 -8.22 -5.52
N CYS A 179 -0.86 -8.73 -4.46
CA CYS A 179 0.41 -9.42 -4.56
C CYS A 179 0.36 -10.78 -3.84
N LEU A 180 0.70 -11.85 -4.56
CA LEU A 180 0.78 -13.18 -3.97
C LEU A 180 1.88 -13.28 -2.88
N GLY A 181 3.04 -12.71 -3.16
CA GLY A 181 4.19 -12.65 -2.25
C GLY A 181 4.35 -11.28 -1.59
N ALA A 182 5.62 -10.92 -1.36
CA ALA A 182 5.99 -9.67 -0.72
C ALA A 182 5.91 -8.45 -1.64
N VAL A 183 5.55 -7.31 -1.04
CA VAL A 183 5.71 -5.97 -1.62
C VAL A 183 6.83 -5.24 -0.88
N ILE A 184 7.96 -5.03 -1.56
CA ILE A 184 9.14 -4.37 -1.01
C ILE A 184 9.36 -3.05 -1.75
N VAL A 185 9.33 -1.94 -1.02
CA VAL A 185 9.42 -0.58 -1.55
C VAL A 185 10.64 0.12 -0.95
N ASN A 186 11.82 -0.11 -1.53
CA ASN A 186 13.06 0.58 -1.14
C ASN A 186 13.24 1.93 -1.87
N GLY A 187 12.59 2.09 -3.03
CA GLY A 187 12.36 3.37 -3.70
C GLY A 187 11.07 4.04 -3.21
N ASN A 188 10.32 4.67 -4.12
CA ASN A 188 9.11 5.40 -3.77
C ASN A 188 7.87 4.89 -4.52
N ILE A 189 6.70 4.97 -3.87
CA ILE A 189 5.40 4.97 -4.56
C ILE A 189 4.74 6.33 -4.31
N ASN A 190 4.41 7.04 -5.38
CA ASN A 190 3.95 8.43 -5.32
C ASN A 190 2.58 8.61 -5.97
N ALA A 191 1.59 9.06 -5.21
CA ALA A 191 0.29 9.53 -5.72
C ALA A 191 -0.03 10.95 -5.22
N VAL A 192 0.98 11.77 -4.94
CA VAL A 192 0.81 13.16 -4.50
C VAL A 192 0.08 13.97 -5.57
N GLY A 193 -0.98 14.67 -5.19
CA GLY A 193 -1.73 15.52 -6.13
C GLY A 193 -2.52 14.79 -7.22
N MET A 194 -2.63 13.47 -7.13
CA MET A 194 -3.31 12.62 -8.12
C MET A 194 -4.82 12.43 -7.85
N GLY A 195 -5.34 13.14 -6.85
CA GLY A 195 -6.75 13.18 -6.47
C GLY A 195 -7.55 14.18 -7.31
N SER A 196 -8.50 14.85 -6.67
CA SER A 196 -9.36 15.84 -7.33
C SER A 196 -8.64 17.16 -7.57
N VAL A 197 -9.03 17.86 -8.64
CA VAL A 197 -8.36 19.09 -9.10
C VAL A 197 -8.70 20.28 -8.19
N GLY A 198 -7.71 21.12 -7.88
CA GLY A 198 -7.91 22.37 -7.15
C GLY A 198 -8.57 23.47 -7.99
N GLY A 199 -9.15 24.46 -7.33
CA GLY A 199 -9.81 25.59 -7.96
C GLY A 199 -8.83 26.55 -8.63
N ILE A 200 -9.30 27.27 -9.66
CA ILE A 200 -8.53 28.30 -10.35
C ILE A 200 -8.61 29.60 -9.54
N GLY A 201 -7.49 30.28 -9.36
CA GLY A 201 -7.45 31.58 -8.68
C GLY A 201 -8.14 32.67 -9.51
N GLY A 202 -8.79 33.60 -8.81
CA GLY A 202 -9.50 34.72 -9.44
C GLY A 202 -8.54 35.73 -10.07
N SER A 203 -8.87 36.22 -11.27
CA SER A 203 -8.12 37.27 -11.94
C SER A 203 -8.21 38.60 -11.19
N GLY A 204 -7.07 39.28 -11.00
CA GLY A 204 -7.03 40.63 -10.47
C GLY A 204 -6.81 41.66 -11.58
N SER A 205 -7.79 42.52 -11.83
CA SER A 205 -7.54 43.79 -12.51
C SER A 205 -7.15 44.87 -11.47
N GLY A 206 -6.70 46.04 -11.94
CA GLY A 206 -6.23 47.15 -11.10
C GLY A 206 -7.21 47.53 -9.99
N ILE A 207 -6.74 48.29 -8.99
CA ILE A 207 -7.55 48.70 -7.83
C ILE A 207 -8.72 49.59 -8.31
N GLY A 208 -9.86 48.98 -8.65
CA GLY A 208 -11.05 49.67 -9.18
C GLY A 208 -11.87 48.89 -10.20
N ASP A 209 -11.32 47.86 -10.83
CA ASP A 209 -12.00 47.05 -11.85
C ASP A 209 -12.68 45.80 -11.25
N GLU A 210 -13.49 45.07 -12.05
CA GLU A 210 -14.16 43.83 -11.62
C GLU A 210 -13.15 42.82 -11.07
N LYS A 211 -13.21 42.61 -9.75
CA LYS A 211 -12.39 41.63 -9.03
C LYS A 211 -13.08 40.28 -9.14
N MET A 212 -12.36 39.29 -9.66
CA MET A 212 -12.93 37.96 -9.84
C MET A 212 -12.69 37.08 -8.63
N ASP A 213 -13.72 36.32 -8.27
CA ASP A 213 -13.65 35.24 -7.28
C ASP A 213 -12.72 34.11 -7.79
N GLY A 214 -12.09 33.42 -6.86
CA GLY A 214 -11.51 32.11 -7.15
C GLY A 214 -12.61 31.07 -7.36
N THR A 215 -12.33 30.03 -8.14
CA THR A 215 -13.27 28.91 -8.29
C THR A 215 -13.10 27.91 -7.15
N ASN A 216 -14.16 27.15 -6.92
CA ASN A 216 -14.11 25.99 -6.03
C ASN A 216 -13.16 24.91 -6.59
N GLY A 217 -12.58 24.12 -5.69
CA GLY A 217 -11.97 22.84 -6.04
C GLY A 217 -13.00 21.79 -6.40
N GLN A 218 -12.53 20.62 -6.82
CA GLN A 218 -13.39 19.46 -7.09
C GLN A 218 -13.50 18.55 -5.86
N ASP A 219 -14.69 17.97 -5.65
CA ASP A 219 -14.91 17.02 -4.56
C ASP A 219 -14.02 15.79 -4.71
N GLY A 220 -13.43 15.38 -3.60
CA GLY A 220 -12.77 14.09 -3.46
C GLY A 220 -13.82 13.02 -3.19
N ASN A 221 -13.70 11.87 -3.85
CA ASN A 221 -14.60 10.76 -3.58
C ASN A 221 -14.29 10.20 -2.18
N SER A 222 -15.29 10.13 -1.31
CA SER A 222 -15.18 9.80 0.13
C SER A 222 -14.50 10.86 1.02
N SER A 223 -14.37 12.10 0.55
CA SER A 223 -13.94 13.23 1.41
C SER A 223 -15.09 13.77 2.25
N VAL A 224 -14.89 13.92 3.56
CA VAL A 224 -15.76 14.66 4.47
C VAL A 224 -15.25 16.08 4.63
N GLY A 225 -16.18 17.04 4.54
CA GLY A 225 -15.89 18.47 4.47
C GLY A 225 -15.93 19.07 3.06
N GLY A 226 -16.02 18.24 2.01
CA GLY A 226 -16.19 18.68 0.60
C GLY A 226 -14.93 19.31 -0.03
N TYR A 227 -15.07 19.84 -1.25
CA TYR A 227 -14.02 20.66 -1.88
C TYR A 227 -13.78 21.98 -1.14
N GLY A 228 -12.60 22.56 -1.37
CA GLY A 228 -12.33 23.93 -0.96
C GLY A 228 -13.12 24.93 -1.79
N VAL A 229 -13.92 25.77 -1.13
CA VAL A 229 -14.62 26.92 -1.73
C VAL A 229 -13.62 27.99 -2.17
N GLY A 230 -13.87 28.62 -3.32
CA GLY A 230 -13.06 29.71 -3.84
C GLY A 230 -13.16 30.98 -2.98
N GLY A 231 -12.06 31.73 -2.90
CA GLY A 231 -12.01 32.99 -2.20
C GLY A 231 -12.71 34.11 -2.98
N TYR A 232 -13.46 34.95 -2.28
CA TYR A 232 -14.14 36.11 -2.88
C TYR A 232 -13.15 37.13 -3.48
N GLY A 233 -13.56 37.81 -4.54
CA GLY A 233 -12.87 38.93 -5.17
C GLY A 233 -12.60 40.04 -4.16
N GLY A 234 -11.40 40.61 -4.21
CA GLY A 234 -10.87 41.47 -3.14
C GLY A 234 -9.78 40.83 -2.29
N GLY A 235 -9.21 39.70 -2.73
CA GLY A 235 -8.09 39.03 -2.07
C GLY A 235 -8.53 37.95 -1.07
N GLY A 236 -9.76 37.44 -1.18
CA GLY A 236 -10.25 36.36 -0.33
C GLY A 236 -9.41 35.08 -0.47
N GLN A 237 -9.25 34.36 0.63
CA GLN A 237 -8.45 33.13 0.70
C GLN A 237 -9.21 31.93 0.13
N GLY A 238 -8.52 31.01 -0.54
CA GLY A 238 -9.10 29.73 -0.94
C GLY A 238 -9.24 28.79 0.27
N ALA A 239 -10.40 28.13 0.40
CA ALA A 239 -10.63 27.16 1.46
C ALA A 239 -9.92 25.82 1.19
N ALA A 240 -9.75 25.03 2.25
CA ALA A 240 -9.09 23.73 2.22
C ALA A 240 -9.94 22.66 1.53
N GLY A 241 -9.30 21.72 0.85
CA GLY A 241 -9.94 20.45 0.52
C GLY A 241 -10.19 19.63 1.79
N GLY A 242 -11.37 19.04 1.92
CA GLY A 242 -11.77 18.14 3.01
C GLY A 242 -10.90 16.87 3.17
N THR A 243 -11.02 16.30 4.37
CA THR A 243 -10.36 15.09 4.89
C THR A 243 -11.10 13.85 4.37
N ILE A 244 -10.46 12.69 4.25
CA ILE A 244 -11.18 11.41 4.06
C ILE A 244 -11.53 10.82 5.44
N GLU A 245 -12.80 10.55 5.75
CA GLU A 245 -13.19 9.96 7.05
C GLU A 245 -13.08 8.45 7.11
N ARG A 246 -12.73 7.95 8.31
CA ARG A 246 -12.39 6.55 8.59
C ARG A 246 -13.60 5.60 8.58
N THR A 247 -14.80 6.10 8.83
CA THR A 247 -16.05 5.31 8.96
C THR A 247 -16.56 4.75 7.64
N ASP A 248 -16.39 5.47 6.53
CA ASP A 248 -16.74 4.98 5.17
C ASP A 248 -15.74 3.94 4.63
N VAL A 249 -14.58 3.79 5.28
CA VAL A 249 -13.49 2.92 4.80
C VAL A 249 -13.58 1.49 5.30
N MET A 250 -14.36 1.20 6.35
CA MET A 250 -14.19 -0.06 7.09
C MET A 250 -15.09 -1.23 6.72
N ILE A 251 -16.09 -1.10 5.83
CA ILE A 251 -16.94 -2.26 5.45
C ILE A 251 -17.15 -2.42 3.92
N ASP A 252 -17.10 -1.34 3.11
CA ASP A 252 -17.46 -1.39 1.67
C ASP A 252 -16.38 -0.85 0.70
N SER A 253 -15.23 -0.40 1.23
CA SER A 253 -14.35 0.56 0.53
C SER A 253 -13.28 -0.04 -0.41
N TYR A 254 -13.24 -1.38 -0.56
CA TYR A 254 -12.48 -1.99 -1.65
C TYR A 254 -13.02 -1.54 -3.02
N PHE A 255 -14.32 -1.26 -3.11
CA PHE A 255 -14.95 -0.93 -4.39
C PHE A 255 -14.85 0.55 -4.75
N CYS A 256 -14.78 1.47 -3.78
CA CYS A 256 -14.62 2.90 -4.05
C CYS A 256 -13.16 3.29 -4.30
N ILE A 257 -12.95 4.30 -5.15
CA ILE A 257 -11.67 4.99 -5.32
C ILE A 257 -11.71 6.20 -4.39
N ALA A 258 -10.98 6.19 -3.28
CA ALA A 258 -11.04 7.24 -2.26
C ALA A 258 -9.94 8.29 -2.50
N ARG A 259 -10.31 9.42 -3.12
CA ARG A 259 -9.38 10.47 -3.53
C ARG A 259 -9.53 11.69 -2.62
N GLY A 260 -8.41 12.36 -2.34
CA GLY A 260 -8.43 13.66 -1.69
C GLY A 260 -9.12 14.70 -2.57
N SER A 261 -9.80 15.65 -1.92
CA SER A 261 -10.47 16.77 -2.57
C SER A 261 -9.50 17.89 -2.98
N GLY A 262 -9.88 18.70 -3.96
CA GLY A 262 -9.12 19.89 -4.33
C GLY A 262 -9.37 21.06 -3.38
N GLY A 263 -8.34 21.86 -3.12
CA GLY A 263 -8.49 23.16 -2.44
C GLY A 263 -9.12 24.22 -3.34
N GLY A 264 -9.68 25.28 -2.76
CA GLY A 264 -10.26 26.40 -3.50
C GLY A 264 -9.21 27.36 -4.03
N GLY A 265 -9.48 28.03 -5.16
CA GLY A 265 -8.65 29.14 -5.62
C GLY A 265 -8.83 30.37 -4.74
N GLY A 266 -7.78 31.17 -4.53
CA GLY A 266 -7.91 32.47 -3.88
C GLY A 266 -8.53 33.51 -4.82
N GLY A 267 -9.14 34.56 -4.28
CA GLY A 267 -9.73 35.65 -5.05
C GLY A 267 -8.71 36.71 -5.49
N GLY A 268 -8.98 37.39 -6.61
CA GLY A 268 -8.10 38.41 -7.17
C GLY A 268 -8.23 39.77 -6.47
N ARG A 269 -7.12 40.51 -6.35
CA ARG A 269 -7.07 41.93 -5.93
C ARG A 269 -5.75 42.57 -6.32
N GLY A 270 -5.75 43.51 -7.26
CA GLY A 270 -4.52 44.18 -7.72
C GLY A 270 -3.41 43.20 -8.16
N GLY A 271 -3.81 41.97 -8.48
CA GLY A 271 -2.98 40.77 -8.59
C GLY A 271 -3.85 39.51 -8.54
N ASN A 272 -3.37 38.41 -9.11
CA ASN A 272 -4.15 37.19 -9.29
C ASN A 272 -4.16 36.36 -8.00
N GLY A 273 -5.30 35.77 -7.69
CA GLY A 273 -5.38 34.78 -6.61
C GLY A 273 -4.60 33.51 -6.95
N GLY A 274 -4.14 32.81 -5.92
CA GLY A 274 -3.44 31.54 -6.08
C GLY A 274 -4.40 30.39 -6.42
N ASN A 275 -4.00 29.47 -7.31
CA ASN A 275 -4.75 28.24 -7.56
C ASN A 275 -4.78 27.35 -6.33
N GLY A 276 -5.88 26.62 -6.12
CA GLY A 276 -5.96 25.58 -5.10
C GLY A 276 -5.08 24.37 -5.43
N GLY A 277 -4.61 23.68 -4.39
CA GLY A 277 -3.84 22.45 -4.53
C GLY A 277 -4.73 21.25 -4.88
N ASN A 278 -4.24 20.34 -5.72
CA ASN A 278 -4.94 19.07 -6.00
C ASN A 278 -4.88 18.14 -4.80
N GLY A 279 -5.91 17.31 -4.63
CA GLY A 279 -5.94 16.29 -3.58
C GLY A 279 -5.02 15.09 -3.87
N GLY A 280 -4.82 14.23 -2.89
CA GLY A 280 -4.01 13.00 -3.01
C GLY A 280 -4.73 11.81 -3.66
N GLY A 281 -3.96 10.87 -4.21
CA GLY A 281 -4.47 9.65 -4.85
C GLY A 281 -4.87 8.51 -3.89
N ASP A 282 -5.17 7.34 -4.44
CA ASP A 282 -5.63 6.16 -3.69
C ASP A 282 -4.75 4.92 -3.95
N ILE A 283 -4.17 4.36 -2.89
CA ILE A 283 -3.33 3.17 -2.96
C ILE A 283 -3.89 2.11 -2.01
N ILE A 284 -4.17 0.93 -2.54
CA ILE A 284 -4.46 -0.27 -1.75
C ILE A 284 -3.37 -1.30 -2.03
N ILE A 285 -2.80 -1.90 -0.99
CA ILE A 285 -1.82 -2.99 -1.08
C ILE A 285 -2.35 -4.18 -0.29
N ILE A 286 -2.52 -5.32 -0.96
CA ILE A 286 -2.92 -6.59 -0.36
C ILE A 286 -1.86 -7.62 -0.71
N ALA A 287 -1.07 -8.05 0.28
CA ALA A 287 0.12 -8.86 0.07
C ALA A 287 0.27 -9.96 1.13
N SER A 288 1.25 -10.86 0.97
CA SER A 288 1.65 -11.74 2.09
C SER A 288 2.37 -10.93 3.17
N SER A 289 3.28 -10.05 2.76
CA SER A 289 4.09 -9.18 3.62
C SER A 289 4.43 -7.88 2.88
N VAL A 290 4.62 -6.79 3.63
CA VAL A 290 4.96 -5.48 3.07
C VAL A 290 6.13 -4.85 3.82
N LYS A 291 7.12 -4.33 3.09
CA LYS A 291 8.23 -3.55 3.63
C LYS A 291 8.32 -2.23 2.87
N VAL A 292 8.24 -1.12 3.60
CA VAL A 292 8.46 0.24 3.07
C VAL A 292 9.79 0.76 3.60
N GLY A 293 10.82 0.69 2.77
CA GLY A 293 12.16 1.25 3.06
C GLY A 293 12.32 2.70 2.60
N GLY A 294 11.72 3.09 1.47
CA GLY A 294 11.65 4.47 0.98
C GLY A 294 10.34 5.14 1.39
N LEU A 295 9.64 5.84 0.49
CA LEU A 295 8.41 6.60 0.80
C LEU A 295 7.20 6.09 0.02
N VAL A 296 6.06 5.93 0.70
CA VAL A 296 4.74 5.79 0.05
C VAL A 296 3.92 7.02 0.40
N SER A 297 3.66 7.89 -0.57
CA SER A 297 2.95 9.15 -0.33
C SER A 297 1.71 9.30 -1.20
N VAL A 298 0.61 9.69 -0.56
CA VAL A 298 -0.65 10.10 -1.20
C VAL A 298 -1.06 11.49 -0.73
N ASP A 299 -0.09 12.38 -0.52
CA ASP A 299 -0.35 13.70 0.05
C ASP A 299 -1.13 14.61 -0.92
N GLY A 300 -1.86 15.58 -0.38
CA GLY A 300 -2.42 16.69 -1.14
C GLY A 300 -1.34 17.71 -1.50
N MET A 301 -1.50 18.40 -2.62
CA MET A 301 -0.57 19.46 -3.04
C MET A 301 -0.83 20.78 -2.30
N LYS A 302 0.25 21.54 -2.13
CA LYS A 302 0.17 22.92 -1.65
C LYS A 302 -0.65 23.78 -2.62
N GLY A 303 -1.51 24.65 -2.11
CA GLY A 303 -2.10 25.74 -2.88
C GLY A 303 -1.05 26.75 -3.35
N PHE A 304 -1.25 27.34 -4.51
CA PHE A 304 -0.29 28.27 -5.09
C PHE A 304 -0.35 29.62 -4.37
N ASP A 305 0.80 30.28 -4.32
CA ASP A 305 0.88 31.65 -3.82
C ASP A 305 0.23 32.61 -4.83
N ALA A 306 -0.40 33.66 -4.33
CA ALA A 306 -0.99 34.72 -5.16
C ALA A 306 0.09 35.64 -5.74
N THR A 307 -0.31 36.46 -6.72
CA THR A 307 0.49 37.61 -7.18
C THR A 307 -0.12 38.92 -6.66
N GLY A 308 0.71 39.94 -6.43
CA GLY A 308 0.25 41.24 -5.93
C GLY A 308 -0.50 41.12 -4.59
N GLU A 309 -1.67 41.74 -4.50
CA GLU A 309 -2.54 41.70 -3.31
C GLU A 309 -3.63 40.60 -3.38
N GLY A 310 -3.49 39.60 -4.25
CA GLY A 310 -4.42 38.47 -4.36
C GLY A 310 -4.38 37.53 -3.16
N GLY A 311 -5.43 36.74 -2.95
CA GLY A 311 -5.51 35.74 -1.86
C GLY A 311 -4.83 34.42 -2.23
N GLY A 312 -4.18 33.77 -1.26
CA GLY A 312 -3.54 32.46 -1.48
C GLY A 312 -4.54 31.34 -1.75
N GLY A 313 -4.17 30.38 -2.59
CA GLY A 313 -5.00 29.20 -2.87
C GLY A 313 -5.00 28.21 -1.70
N GLY A 314 -6.12 27.52 -1.47
CA GLY A 314 -6.23 26.50 -0.43
C GLY A 314 -5.47 25.22 -0.79
N GLY A 315 -4.97 24.50 0.22
CA GLY A 315 -4.30 23.21 0.03
C GLY A 315 -5.26 22.07 -0.29
N GLY A 316 -4.80 21.12 -1.11
CA GLY A 316 -5.57 19.91 -1.44
C GLY A 316 -5.61 18.91 -0.28
N GLY A 317 -6.70 18.15 -0.17
CA GLY A 317 -6.85 17.11 0.85
C GLY A 317 -5.95 15.89 0.59
N GLY A 318 -5.50 15.21 1.65
CA GLY A 318 -4.74 13.97 1.54
C GLY A 318 -5.58 12.81 0.98
N GLY A 319 -4.90 11.85 0.35
CA GLY A 319 -5.49 10.66 -0.26
C GLY A 319 -5.62 9.47 0.70
N ARG A 320 -5.66 8.24 0.16
CA ARG A 320 -5.76 7.02 0.97
C ARG A 320 -4.59 6.06 0.70
N VAL A 321 -4.02 5.51 1.77
CA VAL A 321 -3.24 4.27 1.74
C VAL A 321 -3.90 3.24 2.64
N CYS A 322 -4.23 2.08 2.07
CA CYS A 322 -4.69 0.91 2.82
C CYS A 322 -3.73 -0.26 2.58
N ILE A 323 -3.20 -0.86 3.63
CA ILE A 323 -2.32 -2.03 3.55
C ILE A 323 -2.94 -3.17 4.35
N VAL A 324 -3.05 -4.33 3.72
CA VAL A 324 -3.47 -5.58 4.36
C VAL A 324 -2.42 -6.65 4.10
N ALA A 325 -1.77 -7.12 5.16
CA ALA A 325 -0.71 -8.13 5.08
C ALA A 325 -0.59 -8.93 6.39
N TYR A 326 0.24 -9.98 6.42
CA TYR A 326 0.58 -10.66 7.68
C TYR A 326 1.67 -9.92 8.49
N SER A 327 2.52 -9.17 7.80
CA SER A 327 3.62 -8.40 8.40
C SER A 327 3.82 -7.13 7.60
N VAL A 328 3.91 -5.99 8.29
CA VAL A 328 4.17 -4.67 7.70
C VAL A 328 5.33 -4.00 8.43
N ILE A 329 6.38 -3.65 7.67
CA ILE A 329 7.55 -2.93 8.19
C ILE A 329 7.62 -1.56 7.51
N GLY A 330 7.95 -0.51 8.27
CA GLY A 330 8.12 0.85 7.75
C GLY A 330 6.83 1.65 7.62
N ALA A 331 5.83 1.37 8.46
CA ALA A 331 4.56 2.09 8.49
C ALA A 331 4.70 3.61 8.72
N ASP A 332 5.77 4.03 9.40
CA ASP A 332 6.16 5.42 9.64
C ASP A 332 6.48 6.20 8.34
N ARG A 333 6.84 5.49 7.27
CA ARG A 333 7.21 6.04 5.95
C ARG A 333 6.03 6.13 4.98
N ILE A 334 4.81 6.03 5.49
CA ILE A 334 3.59 6.17 4.70
C ILE A 334 2.97 7.52 5.03
N THR A 335 2.70 8.36 4.04
CA THR A 335 2.11 9.69 4.24
C THR A 335 0.82 9.86 3.47
N ALA A 336 -0.13 10.55 4.11
CA ALA A 336 -1.41 10.96 3.54
C ALA A 336 -1.80 12.33 4.14
N ALA A 337 -0.89 13.28 4.12
CA ALA A 337 -1.08 14.62 4.65
C ALA A 337 -1.89 15.49 3.68
N GLY A 338 -2.61 16.49 4.23
CA GLY A 338 -3.15 17.56 3.43
C GLY A 338 -2.08 18.56 3.01
N GLY A 339 -2.25 19.16 1.83
CA GLY A 339 -1.34 20.18 1.31
C GLY A 339 -1.44 21.49 2.10
N ALA A 340 -0.34 22.23 2.20
CA ALA A 340 -0.35 23.54 2.82
C ALA A 340 -1.11 24.58 1.96
N GLY A 341 -1.55 25.67 2.58
CA GLY A 341 -2.10 26.81 1.85
C GLY A 341 -1.04 27.63 1.12
N GLY A 342 -1.46 28.31 0.06
CA GLY A 342 -0.68 29.33 -0.62
C GLY A 342 -0.64 30.63 0.16
N SER A 343 0.36 31.45 -0.09
CA SER A 343 0.57 32.77 0.51
C SER A 343 -0.11 33.86 -0.32
N GLY A 344 -0.45 34.98 0.29
CA GLY A 344 -1.08 36.11 -0.38
C GLY A 344 -1.56 37.16 0.62
N ASN A 345 -2.51 37.99 0.21
CA ASN A 345 -3.25 38.92 1.07
C ASN A 345 -4.24 38.13 1.95
N GLY A 346 -3.67 37.32 2.84
CA GLY A 346 -4.31 36.17 3.44
C GLY A 346 -3.76 34.85 2.90
N GLY A 347 -3.35 33.96 3.81
CA GLY A 347 -2.90 32.61 3.46
C GLY A 347 -4.09 31.68 3.21
N GLY A 348 -4.04 30.89 2.15
CA GLY A 348 -5.00 29.82 1.92
C GLY A 348 -5.03 28.83 3.08
N ALA A 349 -6.15 28.13 3.25
CA ALA A 349 -6.27 27.15 4.31
C ALA A 349 -5.50 25.85 3.97
N GLN A 350 -4.96 25.17 4.99
CA GLN A 350 -4.32 23.87 4.84
C GLN A 350 -5.37 22.78 4.60
N GLY A 351 -5.11 21.91 3.62
CA GLY A 351 -5.92 20.75 3.30
C GLY A 351 -6.08 19.77 4.46
N GLY A 352 -7.20 19.05 4.48
CA GLY A 352 -7.45 17.97 5.43
C GLY A 352 -6.51 16.78 5.20
N ASN A 353 -6.15 16.06 6.27
CA ASN A 353 -5.37 14.84 6.14
C ASN A 353 -6.21 13.71 5.52
N GLY A 354 -5.54 12.80 4.84
CA GLY A 354 -6.09 11.58 4.31
C GLY A 354 -6.00 10.41 5.30
N ILE A 355 -6.13 9.19 4.77
CA ILE A 355 -6.18 7.96 5.59
C ILE A 355 -4.93 7.12 5.39
N ARG A 356 -4.39 6.65 6.52
CA ARG A 356 -3.44 5.55 6.60
C ARG A 356 -4.07 4.42 7.39
N ASN A 357 -4.50 3.37 6.71
CA ASN A 357 -5.08 2.19 7.34
C ASN A 357 -4.16 0.99 7.12
N ILE A 358 -3.59 0.46 8.21
CA ILE A 358 -2.66 -0.67 8.16
C ILE A 358 -3.29 -1.79 8.97
N VAL A 359 -3.53 -2.91 8.31
CA VAL A 359 -4.15 -4.10 8.87
C VAL A 359 -3.17 -5.24 8.79
N GLU A 360 -2.63 -5.63 9.95
CA GLU A 360 -1.86 -6.85 10.11
C GLU A 360 -2.80 -7.98 10.53
N LEU A 361 -2.95 -8.99 9.67
CA LEU A 361 -3.91 -10.08 9.85
C LEU A 361 -3.54 -11.09 10.96
N GLY A 362 -2.45 -10.83 11.66
CA GLY A 362 -1.97 -11.64 12.77
C GLY A 362 -0.45 -11.63 12.82
N ALA A 363 0.11 -10.73 13.63
CA ALA A 363 1.20 -11.13 14.50
C ALA A 363 0.71 -12.37 15.25
N ILE A 364 1.37 -13.51 15.03
CA ILE A 364 1.03 -14.76 15.71
C ILE A 364 1.38 -14.63 17.19
#